data_AF-A0A1A8QK37-F1
#
_entry.id   AF-A0A1A8QK37-F1
#
_cell.length_a   1.000
_cell.length_b   1.000
_cell.length_c   1.000
_cell.angle_alpha   90.00
_cell.angle_beta   90.00
_cell.angle_gamma   90.00
#
_symmetry.space_group_name_H-M   'P 1'
#
loop_
_entity.id
_entity.type
_entity.pdbx_description
1 polymer ?
#
loop_
_entity_poly.entity_id
_entity_poly.type
_entity_poly.pdbx_seq_one_letter_code
_entity_poly.pdbx_strand_id
1 'polypeptide(L)'
;LAPPGSGPLHTYQEPFSPSEEHVLVVRLLVKHLHAFSNSLKPEQMSSSASAHSHAHASPLEEFKRVVVQWFVQQKLFLFLQHCFGHWPLDASFRAVLETWLSYIQPWRYTGEKSGPQPDPDRTVHAKWEPFVHENLLMYTKLFQVFLNRAVRTDLVNAKNALMVFRVAKVFAQPNLAEMIQKGEQLFLEPEHVLHHRQSRGYLSPSQGGSYLSSRQRVVTDMVFKVKSHVYSLEGQDCRYKQMFGSEFRAAVLNFIQVIAQARQTAKRISDQSSEVAANSSFLFWLGLSSADLNNTLTGTEPEESGECLKKTHEFLDRTLDNLCQIFKLNQGQLTQLISNLSFSQEDGPSKQLPDCIVGENGLILTDVGRRQIINGLRRFDIQYQGDPELQPIRSYENAMLVRFFYKVSSLINERLGGQMNMLCLRSDFLGQLGRYYLMDPDYFRPKRSPMSRHTPKQNWRPRLSLRFLASYRTLLLLLLLYVLGALVSLGPLSSTVLLLMGALLYGILETLFRDRLKTQ
;
A
#
# COMPACT_ATOMS: atom_id res chain seq x y z
N LEU A 1 15.59 -34.06 -47.23
CA LEU A 1 15.76 -34.19 -45.76
C LEU A 1 16.78 -33.17 -45.29
N ALA A 2 16.37 -32.21 -44.47
CA ALA A 2 17.23 -31.26 -43.77
C ALA A 2 16.78 -31.21 -42.30
N PRO A 3 17.69 -31.09 -41.31
CA PRO A 3 17.34 -31.03 -39.90
C PRO A 3 16.96 -29.60 -39.46
N PRO A 4 16.24 -29.44 -38.33
CA PRO A 4 15.58 -28.19 -37.94
C PRO A 4 16.51 -27.28 -37.14
N GLY A 5 16.43 -25.98 -37.40
CA GLY A 5 17.23 -24.96 -36.71
C GLY A 5 16.76 -23.55 -37.04
N SER A 6 15.47 -23.29 -36.91
CA SER A 6 14.90 -21.93 -36.97
C SER A 6 14.45 -21.54 -35.57
N GLY A 7 15.35 -20.90 -34.83
CA GLY A 7 15.01 -20.22 -33.59
C GLY A 7 14.00 -19.10 -33.89
N PRO A 8 12.87 -19.04 -33.16
CA PRO A 8 11.99 -17.89 -33.24
C PRO A 8 12.73 -16.70 -32.64
N LEU A 9 12.79 -15.60 -33.40
CA LEU A 9 13.15 -14.29 -32.91
C LEU A 9 12.26 -13.97 -31.71
N HIS A 10 12.80 -14.13 -30.51
CA HIS A 10 12.23 -13.56 -29.29
C HIS A 10 12.38 -12.05 -29.42
N THR A 11 11.39 -11.39 -30.03
CA THR A 11 11.23 -9.95 -29.90
C THR A 11 11.10 -9.70 -28.40
N TYR A 12 12.10 -9.07 -27.80
CA TYR A 12 12.00 -8.49 -26.46
C TYR A 12 10.97 -7.35 -26.53
N GLN A 13 9.69 -7.70 -26.54
CA GLN A 13 8.62 -6.76 -26.24
C GLN A 13 8.75 -6.48 -24.75
N GLU A 14 9.14 -5.25 -24.39
CA GLU A 14 9.02 -4.81 -23.00
C GLU A 14 7.59 -5.11 -22.53
N PRO A 15 7.41 -5.75 -21.36
CA PRO A 15 6.08 -6.04 -20.86
C PRO A 15 5.32 -4.72 -20.71
N PHE A 16 4.22 -4.58 -21.43
CA PHE A 16 3.38 -3.38 -21.38
C PHE A 16 2.99 -3.09 -19.93
N SER A 17 3.48 -1.97 -19.40
CA SER A 17 3.13 -1.43 -18.09
C SER A 17 2.10 -0.31 -18.28
N PRO A 18 0.80 -0.57 -18.07
CA PRO A 18 -0.22 0.46 -18.22
C PRO A 18 0.04 1.62 -17.27
N SER A 19 -0.03 2.86 -17.77
CA SER A 19 0.00 4.05 -16.91
C SER A 19 -1.35 4.26 -16.21
N GLU A 20 -1.37 5.08 -15.17
CA GLU A 20 -2.61 5.45 -14.47
C GLU A 20 -3.66 6.03 -15.43
N GLU A 21 -3.24 6.88 -16.37
CA GLU A 21 -4.10 7.48 -17.39
C GLU A 21 -4.76 6.42 -18.29
N HIS A 22 -3.99 5.41 -18.74
CA HIS A 22 -4.54 4.30 -19.53
C HIS A 22 -5.65 3.57 -18.77
N VAL A 23 -5.44 3.31 -17.47
CA VAL A 23 -6.44 2.67 -16.62
C VAL A 23 -7.69 3.54 -16.47
N LEU A 24 -7.53 4.86 -16.30
CA LEU A 24 -8.65 5.79 -16.21
C LEU A 24 -9.48 5.84 -17.51
N VAL A 25 -8.84 5.78 -18.68
CA VAL A 25 -9.54 5.69 -19.97
C VAL A 25 -10.32 4.38 -20.08
N VAL A 26 -9.72 3.25 -19.68
CA VAL A 26 -10.43 1.95 -19.61
C VAL A 26 -11.63 2.05 -18.67
N ARG A 27 -11.50 2.72 -17.52
CA ARG A 27 -12.62 2.96 -16.60
C ARG A 27 -13.75 3.76 -17.25
N LEU A 28 -13.43 4.81 -17.99
CA LEU A 28 -14.43 5.61 -18.71
C LEU A 28 -15.19 4.73 -19.72
N LEU A 29 -14.46 3.92 -20.49
CA LEU A 29 -15.07 2.97 -21.42
C LEU A 29 -16.05 2.01 -20.71
N VAL A 30 -15.63 1.41 -19.59
CA VAL A 30 -16.48 0.52 -18.78
C VAL A 30 -17.76 1.23 -18.34
N LYS A 31 -17.65 2.45 -17.80
CA LYS A 31 -18.82 3.25 -17.38
C LYS A 31 -19.78 3.52 -18.53
N HIS A 32 -19.26 3.91 -19.70
CA HIS A 32 -20.07 4.19 -20.88
C HIS A 32 -20.74 2.93 -21.42
N LEU A 33 -20.07 1.78 -21.40
CA LEU A 33 -20.65 0.52 -21.84
C LEU A 33 -21.77 0.04 -20.92
N HIS A 34 -21.62 0.19 -19.60
CA HIS A 34 -22.73 -0.09 -18.68
C HIS A 34 -23.91 0.85 -18.91
N ALA A 35 -23.66 2.16 -19.03
CA ALA A 35 -24.72 3.12 -19.33
C ALA A 35 -25.41 2.82 -20.67
N PHE A 36 -24.64 2.42 -21.68
CA PHE A 36 -25.15 2.05 -23.00
C PHE A 36 -25.99 0.76 -22.96
N SER A 37 -25.50 -0.30 -22.31
CA SER A 37 -26.24 -1.56 -22.13
C SER A 37 -27.53 -1.33 -21.33
N ASN A 38 -27.47 -0.52 -20.26
CA ASN A 38 -28.64 -0.20 -19.42
C ASN A 38 -29.63 0.79 -20.04
N SER A 39 -29.29 1.41 -21.17
CA SER A 39 -30.22 2.29 -21.90
C SER A 39 -31.33 1.54 -22.64
N LEU A 40 -31.31 0.20 -22.58
CA LEU A 40 -32.42 -0.65 -23.01
C LEU A 40 -33.65 -0.31 -22.20
N LYS A 41 -34.65 0.32 -22.84
CA LYS A 41 -35.95 0.57 -22.21
C LYS A 41 -36.64 -0.79 -22.02
N PRO A 42 -37.14 -1.13 -20.83
CA PRO A 42 -38.06 -2.24 -20.70
C PRO A 42 -39.26 -1.93 -21.60
N GLU A 43 -39.56 -2.80 -22.57
CA GLU A 43 -40.84 -2.74 -23.28
C GLU A 43 -41.95 -2.62 -22.24
N GLN A 44 -42.87 -1.68 -22.45
CA GLN A 44 -44.05 -1.52 -21.63
C GLN A 44 -44.85 -2.84 -21.67
N MET A 45 -44.66 -3.67 -20.65
CA MET A 45 -45.40 -4.92 -20.40
C MET A 45 -46.88 -4.65 -20.01
N SER A 46 -47.48 -3.60 -20.55
CA SER A 46 -48.84 -3.17 -20.23
C SER A 46 -49.40 -2.26 -21.30
N SER A 47 -49.54 -2.77 -22.53
CA SER A 47 -50.77 -2.57 -23.32
C SER A 47 -50.77 -3.47 -24.55
N SER A 48 -51.78 -4.34 -24.62
CA SER A 48 -52.15 -5.19 -25.74
C SER A 48 -51.12 -6.22 -26.22
N ALA A 49 -51.09 -7.37 -25.54
CA ALA A 49 -50.69 -8.62 -26.18
C ALA A 49 -51.67 -8.93 -27.32
N SER A 50 -51.32 -8.53 -28.55
CA SER A 50 -51.90 -9.11 -29.75
C SER A 50 -51.05 -10.31 -30.15
N ALA A 51 -51.70 -11.45 -30.39
CA ALA A 51 -51.08 -12.77 -30.50
C ALA A 51 -50.19 -13.00 -31.73
N HIS A 52 -49.83 -11.96 -32.48
CA HIS A 52 -49.02 -12.05 -33.69
C HIS A 52 -48.11 -10.84 -33.89
N SER A 53 -47.20 -10.59 -32.96
CA SER A 53 -46.01 -9.78 -33.25
C SER A 53 -44.78 -10.47 -32.66
N HIS A 54 -44.07 -11.21 -33.50
CA HIS A 54 -42.65 -11.44 -33.27
C HIS A 54 -41.96 -10.08 -33.39
N ALA A 55 -41.96 -9.30 -32.31
CA ALA A 55 -41.13 -8.12 -32.20
C ALA A 55 -39.67 -8.59 -32.21
N HIS A 56 -39.09 -8.68 -33.41
CA HIS A 56 -37.68 -8.92 -33.57
C HIS A 56 -36.95 -7.75 -32.90
N ALA A 57 -36.24 -8.03 -31.80
CA ALA A 57 -35.40 -7.04 -31.13
C ALA A 57 -34.52 -6.35 -32.16
N SER A 58 -34.45 -5.02 -32.11
CA SER A 58 -33.67 -4.28 -33.11
C SER A 58 -32.19 -4.70 -33.03
N PRO A 59 -31.42 -4.68 -34.14
CA PRO A 59 -29.99 -5.02 -34.12
C PRO A 59 -29.20 -4.23 -33.07
N LEU A 60 -29.63 -3.00 -32.77
CA LEU A 60 -29.06 -2.16 -31.73
C LEU A 60 -29.36 -2.69 -30.32
N GLU A 61 -30.56 -3.21 -30.08
CA GLU A 61 -30.93 -3.81 -28.80
C GLU A 61 -30.17 -5.11 -28.55
N GLU A 62 -30.00 -5.94 -29.58
CA GLU A 62 -29.17 -7.14 -29.50
C GLU A 62 -27.71 -6.76 -29.22
N PHE A 63 -27.18 -5.76 -29.93
CA PHE A 63 -25.83 -5.24 -29.67
C PHE A 63 -25.67 -4.74 -28.23
N LYS A 64 -26.63 -4.00 -27.68
CA LYS A 64 -26.61 -3.53 -26.28
C LYS A 64 -26.58 -4.66 -25.26
N ARG A 65 -27.17 -5.83 -25.57
CA ARG A 65 -27.15 -7.01 -24.70
C ARG A 65 -25.78 -7.69 -24.71
N VAL A 66 -25.14 -7.80 -25.87
CA VAL A 66 -23.89 -8.59 -26.02
C VAL A 66 -22.60 -7.77 -25.91
N VAL A 67 -22.65 -6.44 -26.06
CA VAL A 67 -21.44 -5.60 -26.22
C VAL A 67 -20.43 -5.76 -25.08
N VAL A 68 -20.89 -5.81 -23.83
CA VAL A 68 -20.01 -5.94 -22.65
C VAL A 68 -19.35 -7.32 -22.64
N GLN A 69 -20.15 -8.36 -22.85
CA GLN A 69 -19.73 -9.76 -22.80
C GLN A 69 -18.75 -10.10 -23.94
N TRP A 70 -19.08 -9.70 -25.17
CA TRP A 70 -18.33 -10.14 -26.37
C TRP A 70 -17.08 -9.31 -26.63
N PHE A 71 -17.12 -8.00 -26.40
CA PHE A 71 -16.01 -7.12 -26.79
C PHE A 71 -15.07 -6.77 -25.65
N VAL A 72 -15.55 -6.80 -24.39
CA VAL A 72 -14.83 -6.21 -23.27
C VAL A 72 -14.51 -7.21 -22.17
N GLN A 73 -15.40 -8.13 -21.82
CA GLN A 73 -15.24 -9.02 -20.66
C GLN A 73 -13.87 -9.70 -20.61
N GLN A 74 -13.50 -10.47 -21.64
CA GLN A 74 -12.24 -11.23 -21.65
C GLN A 74 -11.02 -10.31 -21.63
N LYS A 75 -11.01 -9.26 -22.46
CA LYS A 75 -9.89 -8.31 -22.55
C LYS A 75 -9.69 -7.56 -21.24
N LEU A 76 -10.79 -7.13 -20.61
CA LEU A 76 -10.75 -6.44 -19.33
C LEU A 76 -10.31 -7.38 -18.20
N PHE A 77 -10.75 -8.64 -18.22
CA PHE A 77 -10.36 -9.62 -17.20
C PHE A 77 -8.85 -9.82 -17.19
N LEU A 78 -8.26 -10.08 -18.36
CA LEU A 78 -6.81 -10.24 -18.52
C LEU A 78 -6.05 -8.96 -18.16
N PHE A 79 -6.57 -7.79 -18.59
CA PHE A 79 -5.99 -6.49 -18.23
C PHE A 79 -5.97 -6.27 -16.71
N LEU A 80 -7.09 -6.52 -16.03
CA LEU A 80 -7.17 -6.40 -14.57
C LEU A 80 -6.27 -7.42 -13.89
N GLN A 81 -6.26 -8.69 -14.30
CA GLN A 81 -5.34 -9.68 -13.74
C GLN A 81 -3.87 -9.25 -13.84
N HIS A 82 -3.45 -8.74 -15.00
CA HIS A 82 -2.12 -8.19 -15.21
C HIS A 82 -1.82 -7.04 -14.26
N CYS A 83 -2.73 -6.05 -14.16
CA CYS A 83 -2.59 -4.92 -13.25
C CYS A 83 -2.53 -5.36 -11.78
N PHE A 84 -3.40 -6.26 -11.33
CA PHE A 84 -3.38 -6.73 -9.94
C PHE A 84 -2.06 -7.43 -9.57
N GLY A 85 -1.45 -8.16 -10.51
CA GLY A 85 -0.18 -8.87 -10.34
C GLY A 85 1.06 -7.96 -10.35
N HIS A 86 1.07 -6.93 -11.19
CA HIS A 86 2.29 -6.15 -11.48
C HIS A 86 2.26 -4.70 -10.98
N TRP A 87 1.10 -4.16 -10.60
CA TRP A 87 1.00 -2.77 -10.15
C TRP A 87 1.68 -2.57 -8.79
N PRO A 88 2.43 -1.47 -8.57
CA PRO A 88 3.08 -1.17 -7.28
C PRO A 88 2.12 -1.16 -6.09
N LEU A 89 2.57 -1.58 -4.90
CA LEU A 89 1.76 -1.65 -3.66
C LEU A 89 1.44 -0.27 -3.03
N ASP A 90 1.44 0.79 -3.82
CA ASP A 90 1.20 2.17 -3.39
C ASP A 90 -0.25 2.62 -3.67
N ALA A 91 -0.53 3.89 -3.38
CA ALA A 91 -1.87 4.46 -3.52
C ALA A 91 -2.34 4.62 -4.98
N SER A 92 -1.44 4.53 -5.97
CA SER A 92 -1.80 4.66 -7.40
C SER A 92 -2.65 3.47 -7.88
N PHE A 93 -2.57 2.33 -7.17
CA PHE A 93 -3.41 1.16 -7.41
C PHE A 93 -4.92 1.46 -7.34
N ARG A 94 -5.29 2.57 -6.70
CA ARG A 94 -6.67 3.08 -6.67
C ARG A 94 -7.30 3.15 -8.05
N ALA A 95 -6.57 3.57 -9.10
CA ALA A 95 -7.14 3.63 -10.44
C ALA A 95 -7.58 2.26 -10.96
N VAL A 96 -6.75 1.23 -10.76
CA VAL A 96 -7.05 -0.16 -11.14
C VAL A 96 -8.23 -0.68 -10.33
N LEU A 97 -8.20 -0.47 -9.01
CA LEU A 97 -9.25 -0.89 -8.10
C LEU A 97 -10.61 -0.31 -8.51
N GLU A 98 -10.64 1.01 -8.73
CA GLU A 98 -11.85 1.73 -9.09
C GLU A 98 -12.38 1.33 -10.48
N THR A 99 -11.50 0.92 -11.39
CA THR A 99 -11.88 0.35 -12.70
C THR A 99 -12.59 -0.98 -12.53
N TRP A 100 -12.02 -1.87 -11.72
CA TRP A 100 -12.65 -3.14 -11.36
C TRP A 100 -14.01 -2.95 -10.66
N LEU A 101 -14.07 -2.07 -9.65
CA LEU A 101 -15.32 -1.77 -8.94
C LEU A 101 -16.38 -1.13 -9.85
N SER A 102 -15.97 -0.36 -10.86
CA SER A 102 -16.90 0.20 -11.85
C SER A 102 -17.50 -0.90 -12.74
N TYR A 103 -16.72 -1.93 -13.07
CA TYR A 103 -17.19 -3.05 -13.91
C TYR A 103 -18.17 -3.98 -13.18
N ILE A 104 -17.87 -4.33 -11.93
CA ILE A 104 -18.68 -5.30 -11.17
C ILE A 104 -19.99 -4.69 -10.61
N GLN A 105 -20.27 -3.42 -10.88
CA GLN A 105 -21.47 -2.72 -10.39
C GLN A 105 -22.27 -2.05 -11.52
N PRO A 106 -22.78 -2.82 -12.51
CA PRO A 106 -23.54 -2.27 -13.64
C PRO A 106 -24.79 -1.49 -13.20
N TRP A 107 -25.38 -1.84 -12.05
CA TRP A 107 -26.56 -1.16 -11.48
C TRP A 107 -26.33 0.29 -11.09
N ARG A 108 -25.09 0.75 -10.99
CA ARG A 108 -24.78 2.17 -10.73
C ARG A 108 -25.01 3.06 -11.96
N TYR A 109 -25.24 2.47 -13.12
CA TYR A 109 -25.36 3.17 -14.40
C TYR A 109 -26.75 3.00 -15.02
N THR A 110 -27.79 2.89 -14.20
CA THR A 110 -29.19 2.94 -14.64
C THR A 110 -29.59 4.40 -14.81
N GLY A 111 -30.24 4.76 -15.92
CA GLY A 111 -30.65 6.14 -16.21
C GLY A 111 -31.72 6.71 -15.25
N GLU A 112 -32.20 5.90 -14.32
CA GLU A 112 -33.12 6.27 -13.24
C GLU A 112 -32.36 7.10 -12.20
N LYS A 113 -32.43 8.43 -12.33
CA LYS A 113 -32.04 9.34 -11.26
C LYS A 113 -33.03 9.15 -10.11
N SER A 114 -32.68 8.35 -9.11
CA SER A 114 -33.32 8.44 -7.80
C SER A 114 -33.23 9.89 -7.34
N GLY A 115 -34.37 10.52 -7.04
CA GLY A 115 -34.42 11.88 -6.52
C GLY A 115 -33.65 12.06 -5.21
N PRO A 116 -33.62 13.28 -4.64
CA PRO A 116 -32.88 13.59 -3.43
C PRO A 116 -33.59 13.05 -2.17
N GLN A 117 -33.73 11.73 -2.08
CA GLN A 117 -34.16 11.04 -0.85
C GLN A 117 -32.99 10.21 -0.29
N PRO A 118 -32.80 10.15 1.04
CA PRO A 118 -31.78 9.30 1.64
C PRO A 118 -32.11 7.82 1.40
N ASP A 119 -31.14 7.07 0.86
CA ASP A 119 -31.02 5.60 0.70
C ASP A 119 -32.27 4.76 1.12
N PRO A 120 -33.20 4.41 0.20
CA PRO A 120 -33.99 3.20 0.30
C PRO A 120 -33.36 2.13 -0.61
N ASP A 121 -32.76 1.12 0.02
CA ASP A 121 -32.25 -0.12 -0.55
C ASP A 121 -31.07 -0.04 -1.55
N ARG A 122 -29.85 0.01 -1.00
CA ARG A 122 -28.60 -0.44 -1.67
C ARG A 122 -28.58 -1.96 -1.96
N THR A 123 -29.73 -2.60 -1.95
CA THR A 123 -29.91 -4.02 -2.18
C THR A 123 -29.73 -4.30 -3.67
N VAL A 124 -28.88 -5.26 -4.00
CA VAL A 124 -28.73 -5.67 -5.40
C VAL A 124 -29.97 -6.45 -5.81
N HIS A 125 -30.74 -5.89 -6.74
CA HIS A 125 -31.94 -6.54 -7.27
C HIS A 125 -31.60 -7.83 -8.02
N ALA A 126 -32.43 -8.87 -7.87
CA ALA A 126 -32.27 -10.18 -8.51
C ALA A 126 -32.13 -10.13 -10.04
N LYS A 127 -32.58 -9.06 -10.71
CA LYS A 127 -32.38 -8.86 -12.16
C LYS A 127 -30.91 -8.89 -12.59
N TRP A 128 -29.98 -8.62 -11.68
CA TRP A 128 -28.54 -8.61 -11.94
C TRP A 128 -27.87 -9.97 -11.77
N GLU A 129 -28.60 -10.99 -11.28
CA GLU A 129 -28.08 -12.33 -11.06
C GLU A 129 -27.44 -12.94 -12.34
N PRO A 130 -28.05 -12.84 -13.55
CA PRO A 130 -27.41 -13.35 -14.77
C PRO A 130 -26.06 -12.67 -15.06
N PHE A 131 -25.98 -11.35 -14.87
CA PHE A 131 -24.72 -10.62 -15.07
C PHE A 131 -23.64 -11.09 -14.08
N VAL A 132 -23.99 -11.29 -12.80
CA VAL A 132 -23.05 -11.78 -11.77
C VAL A 132 -22.53 -13.16 -12.13
N HIS A 133 -23.41 -14.06 -12.57
CA HIS A 133 -23.09 -15.43 -12.96
C HIS A 133 -22.19 -15.49 -14.21
N GLU A 134 -22.49 -14.70 -15.25
CA GLU A 134 -21.66 -14.61 -16.46
C GLU A 134 -20.28 -14.00 -16.18
N ASN A 135 -20.15 -13.19 -15.13
CA ASN A 135 -18.92 -12.53 -14.73
C ASN A 135 -18.29 -13.12 -13.45
N LEU A 136 -18.58 -14.39 -13.12
CA LEU A 136 -18.21 -15.01 -11.85
C LEU A 136 -16.74 -14.75 -11.45
N LEU A 137 -15.79 -14.95 -12.37
CA LEU A 137 -14.35 -14.77 -12.10
C LEU A 137 -13.93 -13.32 -11.81
N MET A 138 -14.70 -12.33 -12.29
CA MET A 138 -14.49 -10.92 -11.96
C MET A 138 -14.83 -10.65 -10.50
N TYR A 139 -15.75 -11.42 -9.91
CA TYR A 139 -16.08 -11.33 -8.49
C TYR A 139 -15.16 -12.20 -7.64
N THR A 140 -14.97 -13.46 -8.01
CA THR A 140 -14.29 -14.44 -7.14
C THR A 140 -12.78 -14.35 -7.29
N LYS A 141 -12.23 -14.59 -8.47
CA LYS A 141 -10.77 -14.65 -8.66
C LYS A 141 -10.10 -13.30 -8.43
N LEU A 142 -10.65 -12.20 -8.95
CA LEU A 142 -10.06 -10.88 -8.70
C LEU A 142 -10.13 -10.49 -7.22
N PHE A 143 -11.16 -10.90 -6.48
CA PHE A 143 -11.21 -10.72 -5.02
C PHE A 143 -10.12 -11.54 -4.30
N GLN A 144 -9.85 -12.77 -4.73
CA GLN A 144 -8.76 -13.58 -4.17
C GLN A 144 -7.40 -12.92 -4.40
N VAL A 145 -7.15 -12.42 -5.62
CA VAL A 145 -5.91 -11.70 -5.94
C VAL A 145 -5.82 -10.39 -5.15
N PHE A 146 -6.94 -9.67 -5.01
CA PHE A 146 -7.06 -8.48 -4.17
C PHE A 146 -6.67 -8.77 -2.72
N LEU A 147 -7.21 -9.83 -2.12
CA LEU A 147 -6.94 -10.19 -0.73
C LEU A 147 -5.46 -10.48 -0.51
N ASN A 148 -4.84 -11.28 -1.39
CA ASN A 148 -3.41 -11.59 -1.34
C ASN A 148 -2.53 -10.34 -1.50
N ARG A 149 -3.02 -9.34 -2.22
CA ARG A 149 -2.38 -8.03 -2.34
C ARG A 149 -2.56 -7.20 -1.08
N ALA A 150 -3.78 -7.10 -0.54
CA ALA A 150 -4.13 -6.27 0.60
C ALA A 150 -3.43 -6.70 1.91
N VAL A 151 -3.16 -8.00 2.09
CA VAL A 151 -2.36 -8.52 3.21
C VAL A 151 -0.91 -7.99 3.20
N ARG A 152 -0.39 -7.59 2.03
CA ARG A 152 0.98 -7.07 1.85
C ARG A 152 1.05 -5.54 1.82
N THR A 153 -0.09 -4.85 1.83
CA THR A 153 -0.15 -3.39 1.84
C THR A 153 -0.21 -2.84 3.25
N ASP A 154 0.44 -1.70 3.50
CA ASP A 154 0.30 -0.98 4.76
C ASP A 154 -1.12 -0.41 4.90
N LEU A 155 -1.90 -0.99 5.82
CA LEU A 155 -3.28 -0.56 6.12
C LEU A 155 -3.36 0.53 7.19
N VAL A 156 -2.23 0.92 7.80
CA VAL A 156 -2.16 2.12 8.67
C VAL A 156 -2.24 3.38 7.79
N ASN A 157 -1.87 3.29 6.52
CA ASN A 157 -2.09 4.36 5.54
C ASN A 157 -3.58 4.50 5.19
N ALA A 158 -4.12 5.70 5.40
CA ALA A 158 -5.52 6.03 5.14
C ALA A 158 -5.99 5.76 3.70
N LYS A 159 -5.15 6.01 2.69
CA LYS A 159 -5.51 5.79 1.27
C LYS A 159 -5.68 4.29 0.99
N ASN A 160 -4.82 3.46 1.59
CA ASN A 160 -4.89 2.00 1.48
C ASN A 160 -6.07 1.44 2.28
N ALA A 161 -6.31 1.93 3.50
CA ALA A 161 -7.48 1.57 4.29
C ALA A 161 -8.80 1.90 3.56
N LEU A 162 -8.87 3.07 2.92
CA LEU A 162 -10.02 3.47 2.10
C LEU A 162 -10.22 2.53 0.90
N MET A 163 -9.15 2.09 0.23
CA MET A 163 -9.23 1.13 -0.87
C MET A 163 -9.85 -0.20 -0.39
N VAL A 164 -9.37 -0.75 0.73
CA VAL A 164 -9.93 -1.99 1.31
C VAL A 164 -11.39 -1.80 1.70
N PHE A 165 -11.72 -0.71 2.37
CA PHE A 165 -13.10 -0.39 2.73
C PHE A 165 -14.02 -0.32 1.52
N ARG A 166 -13.58 0.29 0.41
CA ARG A 166 -14.40 0.37 -0.82
C ARG A 166 -14.72 -1.00 -1.38
N VAL A 167 -13.77 -1.92 -1.41
CA VAL A 167 -14.02 -3.31 -1.85
C VAL A 167 -15.00 -3.99 -0.92
N ALA A 168 -14.73 -3.98 0.39
CA ALA A 168 -15.59 -4.62 1.37
C ALA A 168 -17.03 -4.07 1.31
N LYS A 169 -17.18 -2.74 1.17
CA LYS A 169 -18.48 -2.07 1.02
C LYS A 169 -19.25 -2.53 -0.21
N VAL A 170 -18.58 -2.77 -1.34
CA VAL A 170 -19.25 -3.25 -2.56
C VAL A 170 -19.72 -4.68 -2.40
N PHE A 171 -18.85 -5.57 -1.89
CA PHE A 171 -19.19 -6.98 -1.70
C PHE A 171 -20.22 -7.21 -0.59
N ALA A 172 -20.30 -6.31 0.40
CA ALA A 172 -21.29 -6.35 1.47
C ALA A 172 -22.66 -5.78 1.06
N GLN A 173 -22.86 -5.37 -0.20
CA GLN A 173 -24.18 -4.99 -0.67
C GLN A 173 -25.17 -6.17 -0.49
N PRO A 174 -26.38 -5.95 0.06
CA PRO A 174 -27.35 -7.02 0.28
C PRO A 174 -27.64 -7.79 -1.02
N ASN A 175 -27.83 -9.10 -0.90
CA ASN A 175 -28.00 -10.09 -1.98
C ASN A 175 -26.77 -10.37 -2.87
N LEU A 176 -25.76 -9.49 -2.94
CA LEU A 176 -24.64 -9.71 -3.86
C LEU A 176 -23.83 -10.95 -3.52
N ALA A 177 -23.47 -11.13 -2.25
CA ALA A 177 -22.72 -12.30 -1.80
C ALA A 177 -23.48 -13.61 -2.09
N GLU A 178 -24.80 -13.61 -1.96
CA GLU A 178 -25.66 -14.78 -2.22
C GLU A 178 -25.74 -15.10 -3.72
N MET A 179 -25.83 -14.08 -4.59
CA MET A 179 -25.76 -14.27 -6.05
C MET A 179 -24.39 -14.85 -6.47
N ILE A 180 -23.29 -14.35 -5.90
CA ILE A 180 -21.95 -14.88 -6.21
C ILE A 180 -21.84 -16.33 -5.73
N GLN A 181 -22.30 -16.63 -4.51
CA GLN A 181 -22.29 -17.99 -3.96
C GLN A 181 -23.11 -18.95 -4.81
N LYS A 182 -24.28 -18.53 -5.30
CA LYS A 182 -25.12 -19.32 -6.20
C LYS A 182 -24.44 -19.57 -7.55
N GLY A 183 -23.81 -18.54 -8.14
CA GLY A 183 -23.02 -18.69 -9.36
C GLY A 183 -21.85 -19.68 -9.21
N GLU A 184 -21.17 -19.63 -8.06
CA GLU A 184 -20.11 -20.58 -7.70
C GLU A 184 -20.65 -22.02 -7.56
N GLN A 185 -21.83 -22.21 -6.93
CA GLN A 185 -22.48 -23.52 -6.84
C GLN A 185 -22.87 -24.07 -8.22
N LEU A 186 -23.43 -23.24 -9.11
CA LEU A 186 -23.78 -23.64 -10.48
C LEU A 186 -22.54 -24.07 -11.29
N PHE A 187 -21.40 -23.44 -11.07
CA PHE A 187 -20.14 -23.84 -11.72
C PHE A 187 -19.66 -25.21 -11.23
N LEU A 188 -19.80 -25.49 -9.93
CA LEU A 188 -19.36 -26.74 -9.30
C LEU A 188 -20.32 -27.92 -9.53
N GLU A 189 -21.56 -27.65 -9.95
CA GLU A 189 -22.54 -28.70 -10.20
C GLU A 189 -22.04 -29.67 -11.28
N PRO A 190 -22.03 -31.00 -11.04
CA PRO A 190 -21.59 -31.96 -12.03
C PRO A 190 -22.46 -31.84 -13.30
N GLU A 191 -21.82 -31.90 -14.47
CA GLU A 191 -22.55 -32.05 -15.72
C GLU A 191 -23.27 -33.40 -15.66
N HIS A 192 -24.60 -33.37 -15.49
CA HIS A 192 -25.41 -34.54 -15.70
C HIS A 192 -25.25 -34.93 -17.17
N VAL A 193 -24.47 -35.97 -17.43
CA VAL A 193 -24.24 -36.55 -18.74
C VAL A 193 -25.57 -37.10 -19.24
N LEU A 194 -26.37 -36.25 -19.89
CA LEU A 194 -27.35 -36.72 -20.86
C LEU A 194 -26.56 -37.07 -22.12
N HIS A 195 -26.02 -38.30 -22.13
CA HIS A 195 -25.76 -38.98 -23.39
C HIS A 195 -27.05 -38.93 -24.20
N HIS A 196 -27.06 -38.11 -25.25
CA HIS A 196 -27.71 -38.31 -26.56
C HIS A 196 -28.15 -36.99 -27.19
N ARG A 197 -27.19 -36.15 -27.62
CA ARG A 197 -27.45 -35.21 -28.72
C ARG A 197 -27.00 -35.89 -30.00
N GLN A 198 -27.95 -36.59 -30.63
CA GLN A 198 -27.78 -37.18 -31.95
C GLN A 198 -27.29 -36.14 -32.96
N SER A 199 -26.34 -36.59 -33.77
CA SER A 199 -25.95 -35.95 -35.02
C SER A 199 -27.18 -35.67 -35.87
N ARG A 200 -27.21 -34.45 -36.43
CA ARG A 200 -28.29 -33.90 -37.25
C ARG A 200 -28.31 -34.61 -38.61
N GLY A 201 -29.01 -35.73 -38.70
CA GLY A 201 -29.41 -36.37 -39.96
C GLY A 201 -30.85 -35.95 -40.31
N TYR A 202 -31.04 -35.43 -41.52
CA TYR A 202 -32.35 -35.20 -42.13
C TYR A 202 -33.21 -36.46 -42.06
N LEU A 203 -34.49 -36.35 -41.61
CA LEU A 203 -35.67 -37.09 -42.09
C LEU A 203 -36.95 -36.68 -41.30
N SER A 204 -38.02 -36.44 -42.07
CA SER A 204 -39.49 -36.32 -41.84
C SER A 204 -40.14 -36.39 -40.43
N PRO A 205 -41.29 -35.72 -40.19
CA PRO A 205 -41.95 -35.66 -38.89
C PRO A 205 -42.96 -36.81 -38.67
N SER A 206 -42.97 -37.39 -37.47
CA SER A 206 -44.11 -38.17 -36.98
C SER A 206 -44.40 -37.85 -35.52
N GLN A 207 -45.70 -37.69 -35.23
CA GLN A 207 -46.32 -37.37 -33.95
C GLN A 207 -45.73 -38.07 -32.71
N GLY A 208 -45.78 -37.35 -31.58
CA GLY A 208 -46.04 -37.94 -30.27
C GLY A 208 -44.90 -37.82 -29.26
N GLY A 209 -44.86 -36.74 -28.49
CA GLY A 209 -43.95 -36.60 -27.35
C GLY A 209 -44.43 -35.55 -26.36
N SER A 210 -44.77 -35.98 -25.15
CA SER A 210 -45.39 -35.20 -24.07
C SER A 210 -44.55 -34.03 -23.55
N TYR A 211 -45.18 -32.87 -23.31
CA TYR A 211 -44.54 -31.56 -23.03
C TYR A 211 -44.40 -31.21 -21.53
N LEU A 212 -44.37 -32.18 -20.61
CA LEU A 212 -44.39 -31.88 -19.17
C LEU A 212 -43.03 -32.01 -18.45
N SER A 213 -41.97 -31.43 -19.02
CA SER A 213 -40.74 -31.16 -18.24
C SER A 213 -40.19 -29.76 -18.52
N SER A 214 -40.90 -28.76 -18.02
CA SER A 214 -40.55 -27.34 -18.15
C SER A 214 -39.51 -26.88 -17.09
N ARG A 215 -39.42 -27.58 -15.94
CA ARG A 215 -38.56 -27.13 -14.82
C ARG A 215 -37.08 -27.52 -14.92
N GLN A 216 -36.71 -28.53 -15.71
CA GLN A 216 -35.30 -28.97 -15.83
C GLN A 216 -34.47 -28.08 -16.77
N ARG A 217 -35.07 -27.49 -17.82
CA ARG A 217 -34.33 -26.79 -18.90
C ARG A 217 -33.65 -25.49 -18.46
N VAL A 218 -34.30 -24.72 -17.58
CA VAL A 218 -33.80 -23.38 -17.18
C VAL A 218 -32.52 -23.50 -16.33
N VAL A 219 -32.46 -24.50 -15.43
CA VAL A 219 -31.28 -24.74 -14.59
C VAL A 219 -30.11 -25.25 -15.43
N THR A 220 -30.35 -26.19 -16.35
CA THR A 220 -29.30 -26.72 -17.25
C THR A 220 -28.72 -25.65 -18.18
N ASP A 221 -29.52 -24.67 -18.60
CA ASP A 221 -29.05 -23.54 -19.44
C ASP A 221 -28.13 -22.59 -18.66
N MET A 222 -28.45 -22.30 -17.39
CA MET A 222 -27.62 -21.44 -16.54
C MET A 222 -26.29 -22.09 -16.14
N VAL A 223 -26.29 -23.39 -15.80
CA VAL A 223 -25.06 -24.14 -15.50
C VAL A 223 -24.11 -24.12 -16.71
N PHE A 224 -24.64 -24.40 -17.91
CA PHE A 224 -23.85 -24.37 -19.14
C PHE A 224 -23.28 -22.98 -19.43
N LYS A 225 -24.08 -21.91 -19.27
CA LYS A 225 -23.62 -20.53 -19.46
C LYS A 225 -22.49 -20.17 -18.50
N VAL A 226 -22.65 -20.43 -17.21
CA VAL A 226 -21.60 -20.12 -16.21
C VAL A 226 -20.30 -20.86 -16.53
N LYS A 227 -20.37 -22.17 -16.81
CA LYS A 227 -19.18 -22.96 -17.18
C LYS A 227 -18.52 -22.45 -18.46
N SER A 228 -19.31 -22.16 -19.49
CA SER A 228 -18.80 -21.59 -20.76
C SER A 228 -18.06 -20.27 -20.52
N HIS A 229 -18.59 -19.37 -19.70
CA HIS A 229 -17.91 -18.12 -19.36
C HIS A 229 -16.61 -18.34 -18.60
N VAL A 230 -16.60 -19.23 -17.60
CA VAL A 230 -15.36 -19.56 -16.86
C VAL A 230 -14.30 -20.16 -17.79
N TYR A 231 -14.68 -21.11 -18.65
CA TYR A 231 -13.75 -21.75 -19.58
C TYR A 231 -13.26 -20.82 -20.69
N SER A 232 -14.06 -19.87 -21.15
CA SER A 232 -13.59 -18.88 -22.12
C SER A 232 -12.55 -17.90 -21.56
N LEU A 233 -12.57 -17.68 -20.24
CA LEU A 233 -11.63 -16.79 -19.56
C LEU A 233 -10.34 -17.49 -19.11
N GLU A 234 -10.41 -18.73 -18.60
CA GLU A 234 -9.25 -19.44 -18.04
C GLU A 234 -8.82 -20.71 -18.77
N GLY A 235 -9.61 -21.16 -19.75
CA GLY A 235 -9.43 -22.47 -20.38
C GLY A 235 -10.07 -23.60 -19.58
N GLN A 236 -10.13 -24.78 -20.20
CA GLN A 236 -10.77 -25.98 -19.64
C GLN A 236 -9.98 -26.60 -18.47
N ASP A 237 -8.67 -26.37 -18.40
CA ASP A 237 -7.79 -26.87 -17.34
C ASP A 237 -7.84 -26.03 -16.05
N CYS A 238 -8.83 -25.13 -15.93
CA CYS A 238 -8.96 -24.22 -14.80
C CYS A 238 -9.18 -24.96 -13.47
N ARG A 239 -8.21 -24.82 -12.55
CA ARG A 239 -8.38 -25.22 -11.14
C ARG A 239 -9.05 -24.11 -10.37
N TYR A 240 -10.38 -24.12 -10.38
CA TYR A 240 -11.18 -23.15 -9.67
C TYR A 240 -11.05 -23.30 -8.15
N LYS A 241 -10.72 -22.20 -7.46
CA LYS A 241 -10.70 -22.13 -5.99
C LYS A 241 -11.95 -21.42 -5.50
N GLN A 242 -12.69 -22.06 -4.60
CA GLN A 242 -13.94 -21.52 -4.09
C GLN A 242 -13.70 -20.30 -3.19
N MET A 243 -14.33 -19.17 -3.51
CA MET A 243 -14.30 -17.97 -2.67
C MET A 243 -15.04 -18.21 -1.35
N PHE A 244 -16.11 -18.99 -1.34
CA PHE A 244 -16.86 -19.30 -0.10
C PHE A 244 -16.45 -20.65 0.51
N GLY A 245 -15.37 -21.27 0.00
CA GLY A 245 -14.83 -22.53 0.50
C GLY A 245 -14.02 -22.39 1.80
N SER A 246 -13.73 -23.53 2.44
CA SER A 246 -12.96 -23.59 3.69
C SER A 246 -11.51 -23.07 3.55
N GLU A 247 -10.85 -23.36 2.42
CA GLU A 247 -9.47 -22.91 2.15
C GLU A 247 -9.36 -21.38 2.14
N PHE A 248 -10.28 -20.70 1.43
CA PHE A 248 -10.26 -19.25 1.33
C PHE A 248 -10.71 -18.59 2.64
N ARG A 249 -11.58 -19.25 3.42
CA ARG A 249 -11.99 -18.76 4.76
C ARG A 249 -10.78 -18.55 5.67
N ALA A 250 -9.76 -19.40 5.63
CA ALA A 250 -8.53 -19.21 6.40
C ALA A 250 -7.76 -17.96 5.96
N ALA A 251 -7.69 -17.68 4.65
CA ALA A 251 -7.07 -16.47 4.11
C ALA A 251 -7.83 -15.20 4.53
N VAL A 252 -9.17 -15.24 4.56
CA VAL A 252 -10.02 -14.15 5.06
C VAL A 252 -9.78 -13.90 6.55
N LEU A 253 -9.69 -14.95 7.38
CA LEU A 253 -9.40 -14.79 8.81
C LEU A 253 -8.02 -14.17 9.06
N ASN A 254 -7.00 -14.59 8.30
CA ASN A 254 -5.68 -13.95 8.33
C ASN A 254 -5.77 -12.46 7.94
N PHE A 255 -6.51 -12.13 6.89
CA PHE A 255 -6.69 -10.75 6.47
C PHE A 255 -7.41 -9.89 7.53
N ILE A 256 -8.42 -10.45 8.19
CA ILE A 256 -9.12 -9.83 9.32
C ILE A 256 -8.16 -9.54 10.48
N GLN A 257 -7.26 -10.48 10.79
CA GLN A 257 -6.21 -10.28 11.79
C GLN A 257 -5.29 -9.11 11.43
N VAL A 258 -4.89 -8.99 10.15
CA VAL A 258 -4.08 -7.87 9.66
C VAL A 258 -4.83 -6.53 9.79
N ILE A 259 -6.12 -6.48 9.42
CA ILE A 259 -6.96 -5.27 9.56
C ILE A 259 -7.10 -4.87 11.03
N ALA A 260 -7.40 -5.83 11.92
CA ALA A 260 -7.55 -5.57 13.35
C ALA A 260 -6.27 -5.00 13.97
N GLN A 261 -5.12 -5.55 13.58
CA GLN A 261 -3.81 -5.06 14.02
C GLN A 261 -3.49 -3.66 13.48
N ALA A 262 -3.76 -3.40 12.20
CA ALA A 262 -3.57 -2.08 11.61
C ALA A 262 -4.46 -1.03 12.27
N ARG A 263 -5.71 -1.39 12.60
CA ARG A 263 -6.65 -0.53 13.34
C ARG A 263 -6.12 -0.14 14.70
N GLN A 264 -5.63 -1.10 15.49
CA GLN A 264 -5.03 -0.82 16.80
C GLN A 264 -3.82 0.11 16.68
N THR A 265 -2.98 -0.10 15.68
CA THR A 265 -1.81 0.73 15.42
C THR A 265 -2.19 2.15 15.00
N ALA A 266 -3.14 2.30 14.08
CA ALA A 266 -3.66 3.59 13.64
C ALA A 266 -4.29 4.38 14.81
N LYS A 267 -5.03 3.69 15.70
CA LYS A 267 -5.60 4.30 16.92
C LYS A 267 -4.50 4.81 17.85
N ARG A 268 -3.49 4.00 18.17
CA ARG A 268 -2.35 4.42 19.01
C ARG A 268 -1.60 5.63 18.44
N ILE A 269 -1.35 5.66 17.13
CA ILE A 269 -0.67 6.79 16.47
C ILE A 269 -1.54 8.06 16.56
N SER A 270 -2.85 7.93 16.33
CA SER A 270 -3.79 9.04 16.48
C SER A 270 -3.77 9.59 17.90
N ASP A 271 -3.87 8.72 18.91
CA ASP A 271 -3.90 9.13 20.33
C ASP A 271 -2.59 9.82 20.74
N GLN A 272 -1.43 9.29 20.34
CA GLN A 272 -0.11 9.93 20.56
C GLN A 272 0.00 11.28 19.86
N SER A 273 -0.51 11.41 18.63
CA SER A 273 -0.47 12.68 17.89
C SER A 273 -1.32 13.77 18.55
N SER A 274 -2.46 13.41 19.16
CA SER A 274 -3.27 14.36 19.92
C SER A 274 -2.59 14.83 21.21
N GLU A 275 -1.87 13.94 21.90
CA GLU A 275 -1.10 14.32 23.10
C GLU A 275 0.09 15.24 22.76
N VAL A 276 0.83 14.93 21.69
CA VAL A 276 1.94 15.78 21.21
C VAL A 276 1.42 17.11 20.68
N ALA A 277 0.28 17.13 19.98
CA ALA A 277 -0.36 18.38 19.55
C ALA A 277 -0.74 19.26 20.75
N ALA A 278 -1.32 18.68 21.80
CA ALA A 278 -1.63 19.39 23.04
C ALA A 278 -0.37 19.94 23.73
N ASN A 279 0.73 19.18 23.75
CA ASN A 279 2.01 19.61 24.31
C ASN A 279 2.72 20.66 23.44
N SER A 280 2.58 20.58 22.11
CA SER A 280 3.11 21.57 21.16
C SER A 280 2.33 22.89 21.18
N SER A 281 1.05 22.85 21.58
CA SER A 281 0.21 24.04 21.75
C SER A 281 0.72 24.96 22.86
N PHE A 282 1.39 24.40 23.88
CA PHE A 282 2.06 25.18 24.92
C PHE A 282 3.29 25.94 24.39
N LEU A 283 4.04 25.38 23.42
CA LEU A 283 5.17 26.06 22.76
C LEU A 283 4.72 27.05 21.68
N PHE A 284 3.56 26.83 21.07
CA PHE A 284 2.93 27.76 20.13
C PHE A 284 2.53 29.08 20.81
N TRP A 285 2.12 29.01 22.08
CA TRP A 285 1.82 30.18 22.91
C TRP A 285 3.07 31.04 23.25
N LEU A 286 4.27 30.45 23.25
CA LEU A 286 5.53 31.15 23.54
C LEU A 286 6.25 31.73 22.30
N GLY A 287 5.59 31.76 21.13
CA GLY A 287 6.07 32.53 19.97
C GLY A 287 7.41 32.08 19.35
N LEU A 288 7.86 30.85 19.65
CA LEU A 288 9.12 30.28 19.17
C LEU A 288 8.86 29.05 18.29
N SER A 289 8.24 29.27 17.12
CA SER A 289 8.35 28.32 16.01
C SER A 289 8.66 29.02 14.71
N SER A 290 9.77 28.58 14.11
CA SER A 290 10.12 28.80 12.70
C SER A 290 8.94 28.39 11.82
N ALA A 291 8.51 29.29 10.95
CA ALA A 291 7.59 28.96 9.88
C ALA A 291 8.24 27.87 8.99
N ASP A 292 7.57 26.73 8.86
CA ASP A 292 7.87 25.74 7.84
C ASP A 292 7.52 26.31 6.46
N LEU A 293 8.42 27.14 5.92
CA LEU A 293 8.36 27.57 4.54
C LEU A 293 9.16 26.59 3.69
N ASN A 294 8.60 25.41 3.41
CA ASN A 294 9.06 24.53 2.34
C ASN A 294 7.94 23.56 1.93
N ASN A 295 6.95 24.07 1.21
CA ASN A 295 6.25 23.25 0.21
C ASN A 295 5.61 24.14 -0.86
N THR A 296 6.45 24.69 -1.74
CA THR A 296 6.02 25.34 -2.97
C THR A 296 6.90 24.85 -4.11
N LEU A 297 6.58 23.66 -4.64
CA LEU A 297 6.42 23.41 -6.08
C LEU A 297 5.91 21.97 -6.33
N THR A 298 4.59 21.78 -6.25
CA THR A 298 3.78 20.96 -7.18
C THR A 298 2.32 21.26 -6.85
N GLY A 299 1.57 21.75 -7.82
CA GLY A 299 0.19 22.21 -7.64
C GLY A 299 -0.81 21.11 -7.27
N THR A 300 -1.90 21.56 -6.65
CA THR A 300 -3.19 20.87 -6.40
C THR A 300 -3.17 19.66 -5.48
N GLU A 301 -3.40 19.90 -4.18
CA GLU A 301 -4.64 19.57 -3.43
C GLU A 301 -4.40 19.96 -1.95
N PRO A 302 -5.28 20.76 -1.30
CA PRO A 302 -5.05 21.25 0.06
C PRO A 302 -5.34 20.19 1.13
N GLU A 303 -4.45 20.10 2.12
CA GLU A 303 -4.70 19.70 3.51
C GLU A 303 -5.62 18.48 3.80
N GLU A 304 -5.07 17.25 3.68
CA GLU A 304 -5.73 16.01 4.16
C GLU A 304 -4.76 15.07 4.90
N SER A 305 -3.91 15.54 5.83
CA SER A 305 -3.02 14.61 6.57
C SER A 305 -3.51 14.29 7.99
N GLY A 306 -4.02 15.27 8.74
CA GLY A 306 -4.47 15.07 10.13
C GLY A 306 -5.87 14.45 10.26
N GLU A 307 -6.82 14.90 9.42
CA GLU A 307 -8.19 14.36 9.40
C GLU A 307 -8.26 12.94 8.78
N CYS A 308 -7.26 12.62 7.95
CA CYS A 308 -7.11 11.35 7.23
C CYS A 308 -6.77 10.18 8.16
N LEU A 309 -6.00 10.43 9.23
CA LEU A 309 -5.69 9.40 10.23
C LEU A 309 -6.91 9.06 11.10
N LYS A 310 -7.72 10.06 11.49
CA LYS A 310 -8.99 9.84 12.19
C LYS A 310 -10.00 9.08 11.33
N LYS A 311 -10.01 9.24 10.00
CA LYS A 311 -10.88 8.44 9.13
C LYS A 311 -10.36 7.00 8.92
N THR A 312 -9.09 6.72 9.20
CA THR A 312 -8.48 5.41 8.95
C THR A 312 -9.05 4.31 9.83
N HIS A 313 -9.14 4.53 11.14
CA HIS A 313 -9.69 3.51 12.05
C HIS A 313 -11.17 3.22 11.77
N GLU A 314 -11.95 4.24 11.39
CA GLU A 314 -13.35 4.09 10.99
C GLU A 314 -13.50 3.25 9.70
N PHE A 315 -12.65 3.48 8.68
CA PHE A 315 -12.67 2.65 7.47
C PHE A 315 -12.33 1.19 7.79
N LEU A 316 -11.36 0.95 8.67
CA LEU A 316 -10.98 -0.41 9.07
C LEU A 316 -12.09 -1.09 9.88
N ASP A 317 -12.77 -0.37 10.78
CA ASP A 317 -13.92 -0.91 11.54
C ASP A 317 -15.07 -1.32 10.61
N ARG A 318 -15.49 -0.41 9.71
CA ARG A 318 -16.53 -0.75 8.72
C ARG A 318 -16.09 -1.87 7.78
N THR A 319 -14.79 -2.01 7.51
CA THR A 319 -14.26 -3.13 6.71
C THR A 319 -14.46 -4.46 7.44
N LEU A 320 -14.15 -4.51 8.74
CA LEU A 320 -14.33 -5.72 9.55
C LEU A 320 -15.80 -6.14 9.56
N ASP A 321 -16.72 -5.20 9.76
CA ASP A 321 -18.17 -5.47 9.75
C ASP A 321 -18.63 -6.01 8.39
N ASN A 322 -18.21 -5.36 7.30
CA ASN A 322 -18.54 -5.79 5.94
C ASN A 322 -18.00 -7.20 5.65
N LEU A 323 -16.77 -7.52 6.04
CA LEU A 323 -16.20 -8.87 5.85
C LEU A 323 -16.95 -9.92 6.67
N CYS A 324 -17.41 -9.59 7.88
CA CYS A 324 -18.24 -10.50 8.67
C CYS A 324 -19.58 -10.78 8.01
N GLN A 325 -20.20 -9.76 7.40
CA GLN A 325 -21.44 -9.91 6.64
C GLN A 325 -21.23 -10.78 5.39
N ILE A 326 -20.20 -10.50 4.59
CA ILE A 326 -19.91 -11.23 3.34
C ILE A 326 -19.70 -12.72 3.60
N PHE A 327 -18.89 -13.07 4.60
CA PHE A 327 -18.47 -14.45 4.87
C PHE A 327 -19.24 -15.14 6.00
N LYS A 328 -20.32 -14.52 6.49
CA LYS A 328 -21.17 -15.01 7.59
C LYS A 328 -20.30 -15.50 8.77
N LEU A 329 -19.38 -14.65 9.23
CA LEU A 329 -18.45 -14.96 10.33
C LEU A 329 -19.15 -14.76 11.69
N ASN A 330 -18.83 -15.60 12.66
CA ASN A 330 -19.39 -15.44 14.01
C ASN A 330 -18.69 -14.27 14.73
N GLN A 331 -19.44 -13.23 15.10
CA GLN A 331 -18.94 -12.04 15.80
C GLN A 331 -18.15 -12.41 17.08
N GLY A 332 -18.55 -13.49 17.77
CA GLY A 332 -17.84 -13.96 18.97
C GLY A 332 -16.42 -14.45 18.70
N GLN A 333 -16.19 -15.14 17.57
CA GLN A 333 -14.86 -15.60 17.16
C GLN A 333 -13.96 -14.42 16.76
N LEU A 334 -14.53 -13.39 16.14
CA LEU A 334 -13.83 -12.16 15.81
C LEU A 334 -13.38 -11.42 17.07
N THR A 335 -14.30 -11.22 18.03
CA THR A 335 -13.98 -10.52 19.28
C THR A 335 -12.90 -11.27 20.07
N GLN A 336 -12.92 -12.60 20.08
CA GLN A 336 -11.87 -13.44 20.68
C GLN A 336 -10.52 -13.31 19.95
N LEU A 337 -10.52 -13.28 18.62
CA LEU A 337 -9.29 -13.05 17.84
C LEU A 337 -8.69 -11.67 18.14
N ILE A 338 -9.53 -10.64 18.16
CA ILE A 338 -9.14 -9.26 18.48
C ILE A 338 -8.64 -9.13 19.93
N SER A 339 -9.28 -9.80 20.89
CA SER A 339 -8.84 -9.78 22.29
C SER A 339 -7.50 -10.49 22.49
N ASN A 340 -7.30 -11.64 21.84
CA ASN A 340 -6.04 -12.40 21.93
C ASN A 340 -4.85 -11.62 21.30
N LEU A 341 -5.12 -10.86 20.24
CA LEU A 341 -4.15 -9.93 19.64
C LEU A 341 -3.79 -8.78 20.59
N SER A 342 -4.77 -8.29 21.36
CA SER A 342 -4.55 -7.21 22.31
C SER A 342 -3.67 -7.65 23.48
N PHE A 343 -3.85 -8.88 23.97
CA PHE A 343 -3.03 -9.47 25.04
C PHE A 343 -1.59 -9.80 24.61
N SER A 344 -1.39 -10.25 23.37
CA SER A 344 -0.04 -10.59 22.87
C SER A 344 0.84 -9.36 22.58
N GLN A 345 0.30 -8.15 22.72
CA GLN A 345 0.98 -6.90 22.37
C GLN A 345 1.26 -5.98 23.57
N GLU A 346 1.00 -6.45 24.81
CA GLU A 346 1.45 -5.78 26.04
C GLU A 346 2.92 -6.06 26.41
N ASP A 347 3.67 -6.75 25.57
CA ASP A 347 5.11 -6.92 25.77
C ASP A 347 5.89 -5.68 25.31
N GLY A 348 5.95 -4.70 26.22
CA GLY A 348 7.07 -3.76 26.34
C GLY A 348 7.06 -2.55 25.39
N PRO A 349 7.74 -1.46 25.80
CA PRO A 349 7.76 -0.23 25.02
C PRO A 349 8.39 -0.49 23.65
N SER A 350 8.02 0.35 22.69
CA SER A 350 8.44 0.52 21.29
C SER A 350 9.94 0.39 20.92
N LYS A 351 10.79 -0.12 21.81
CA LYS A 351 12.24 -0.33 21.68
C LYS A 351 12.63 -1.75 21.26
N GLN A 352 11.69 -2.68 21.08
CA GLN A 352 12.04 -4.02 20.60
C GLN A 352 12.30 -3.99 19.09
N LEU A 353 13.46 -4.48 18.68
CA LEU A 353 13.85 -4.55 17.27
C LEU A 353 12.84 -5.42 16.47
N PRO A 354 12.58 -5.09 15.19
CA PRO A 354 11.87 -5.98 14.27
C PRO A 354 12.54 -7.35 14.19
N ASP A 355 11.75 -8.38 13.92
CA ASP A 355 12.25 -9.75 13.80
C ASP A 355 13.31 -9.87 12.69
N CYS A 356 14.51 -10.33 13.07
CA CYS A 356 15.69 -10.39 12.22
C CYS A 356 16.49 -11.66 12.47
N ILE A 357 17.11 -12.16 11.40
CA ILE A 357 18.10 -13.23 11.44
C ILE A 357 19.49 -12.61 11.33
N VAL A 358 20.46 -13.12 12.08
CA VAL A 358 21.87 -12.67 11.97
C VAL A 358 22.50 -13.38 10.77
N GLY A 359 22.82 -12.62 9.71
CA GLY A 359 23.63 -13.10 8.59
C GLY A 359 25.10 -12.68 8.73
N GLU A 360 25.96 -13.18 7.85
CA GLU A 360 27.43 -12.95 7.88
C GLU A 360 27.84 -11.47 7.89
N ASN A 361 27.01 -10.59 7.32
CA ASN A 361 27.31 -9.15 7.16
C ASN A 361 26.36 -8.23 7.96
N GLY A 362 25.51 -8.78 8.84
CA GLY A 362 24.57 -8.02 9.67
C GLY A 362 23.18 -8.63 9.80
N LEU A 363 22.23 -7.86 10.36
CA LEU A 363 20.84 -8.28 10.52
C LEU A 363 20.14 -8.36 9.16
N ILE A 364 19.41 -9.45 8.90
CA ILE A 364 18.56 -9.65 7.74
C ILE A 364 17.12 -9.73 8.23
N LEU A 365 16.24 -8.94 7.64
CA LEU A 365 14.84 -8.87 8.04
C LEU A 365 14.06 -10.11 7.55
N THR A 366 13.40 -10.83 8.47
CA THR A 366 12.50 -11.94 8.13
C THR A 366 11.23 -11.43 7.47
N ASP A 367 10.44 -12.32 6.86
CA ASP A 367 9.10 -11.94 6.35
C ASP A 367 8.14 -11.51 7.47
N VAL A 368 8.36 -11.98 8.69
CA VAL A 368 7.65 -11.50 9.88
C VAL A 368 8.12 -10.08 10.23
N GLY A 369 9.43 -9.82 10.25
CA GLY A 369 9.99 -8.49 10.48
C GLY A 369 9.56 -7.47 9.42
N ARG A 370 9.50 -7.86 8.14
CA ARG A 370 8.96 -7.03 7.05
C ARG A 370 7.52 -6.59 7.33
N ARG A 371 6.67 -7.55 7.72
CA ARG A 371 5.27 -7.25 8.09
C ARG A 371 5.18 -6.37 9.33
N GLN A 372 6.05 -6.57 10.33
CA GLN A 372 6.09 -5.71 11.51
C GLN A 372 6.44 -4.26 11.18
N ILE A 373 7.34 -4.03 10.23
CA ILE A 373 7.70 -2.67 9.79
C ILE A 373 6.60 -2.06 8.94
N ILE A 374 6.08 -2.80 7.96
CA ILE A 374 5.00 -2.35 7.06
C ILE A 374 3.77 -1.94 7.87
N ASN A 375 3.38 -2.74 8.86
CA ASN A 375 2.22 -2.46 9.71
C ASN A 375 2.54 -1.47 10.85
N GLY A 376 3.73 -0.89 10.89
CA GLY A 376 4.13 0.09 11.90
C GLY A 376 4.28 -0.45 13.34
N LEU A 377 4.34 -1.77 13.53
CA LEU A 377 4.43 -2.42 14.85
C LEU A 377 5.79 -2.22 15.50
N ARG A 378 6.86 -2.28 14.71
CA ARG A 378 8.24 -2.13 15.15
C ARG A 378 9.02 -1.37 14.09
N ARG A 379 9.94 -0.50 14.50
CA ARG A 379 10.80 0.28 13.59
C ARG A 379 12.24 0.20 14.07
N PHE A 380 13.16 0.27 13.13
CA PHE A 380 14.56 0.51 13.48
C PHE A 380 14.75 1.98 13.83
N ASP A 381 15.63 2.26 14.78
CA ASP A 381 16.19 3.60 14.94
C ASP A 381 17.21 3.81 13.81
N ILE A 382 16.71 4.33 12.67
CA ILE A 382 17.53 4.53 11.47
C ILE A 382 18.34 5.80 11.67
N GLN A 383 19.58 5.61 12.13
CA GLN A 383 20.58 6.67 12.14
C GLN A 383 21.28 6.70 10.78
N TYR A 384 21.59 7.91 10.32
CA TYR A 384 22.28 8.10 9.04
C TYR A 384 23.70 7.50 9.13
N GLN A 385 23.96 6.51 8.27
CA GLN A 385 25.23 5.76 8.23
C GLN A 385 26.19 6.23 7.14
N GLY A 386 25.81 7.24 6.35
CA GLY A 386 26.70 7.82 5.35
C GLY A 386 27.70 8.79 5.97
N ASP A 387 28.24 9.69 5.17
CA ASP A 387 29.08 10.78 5.66
C ASP A 387 28.25 11.87 6.39
N PRO A 388 28.39 12.08 7.72
CA PRO A 388 27.75 13.18 8.44
C PRO A 388 27.72 14.54 7.75
N GLU A 389 28.76 14.91 6.98
CA GLU A 389 28.79 16.19 6.27
C GLU A 389 27.84 16.24 5.06
N LEU A 390 27.54 15.09 4.45
CA LEU A 390 26.64 14.93 3.30
C LEU A 390 25.18 14.70 3.71
N GLN A 391 24.86 14.82 5.00
CA GLN A 391 23.47 14.76 5.44
C GLN A 391 22.63 15.87 4.80
N PRO A 392 21.36 15.62 4.47
CA PRO A 392 20.44 16.68 4.07
C PRO A 392 20.47 17.84 5.08
N ILE A 393 20.41 19.08 4.60
CA ILE A 393 20.40 20.27 5.45
C ILE A 393 19.11 20.24 6.28
N ARG A 394 19.23 20.32 7.60
CA ARG A 394 18.09 20.22 8.53
C ARG A 394 17.51 21.61 8.82
N SER A 395 16.26 21.64 9.28
CA SER A 395 15.53 22.89 9.59
C SER A 395 16.21 23.76 10.65
N TYR A 396 16.97 23.16 11.57
CA TYR A 396 17.69 23.88 12.63
C TYR A 396 19.09 24.37 12.22
N GLU A 397 19.46 24.24 10.94
CA GLU A 397 20.75 24.67 10.40
C GLU A 397 20.57 25.85 9.43
N ASN A 398 21.56 26.74 9.39
CA ASN A 398 21.61 27.78 8.37
C ASN A 398 22.22 27.21 7.07
N ALA A 399 21.41 27.11 6.01
CA ALA A 399 21.82 26.46 4.76
C ALA A 399 23.06 27.09 4.08
N MET A 400 23.22 28.41 4.18
CA MET A 400 24.38 29.11 3.60
C MET A 400 25.65 28.79 4.38
N LEU A 401 25.59 28.83 5.70
CA LEU A 401 26.71 28.48 6.57
C LEU A 401 27.08 27.00 6.44
N VAL A 402 26.12 26.07 6.35
CA VAL A 402 26.43 24.65 6.11
C VAL A 402 27.24 24.47 4.83
N ARG A 403 26.81 25.08 3.72
CA ARG A 403 27.52 24.99 2.43
C ARG A 403 28.90 25.65 2.48
N PHE A 404 29.04 26.76 3.20
CA PHE A 404 30.33 27.43 3.39
C PHE A 404 31.28 26.58 4.24
N PHE A 405 30.85 26.14 5.42
CA PHE A 405 31.66 25.33 6.33
C PHE A 405 32.02 23.98 5.73
N TYR A 406 31.16 23.39 4.89
CA TYR A 406 31.50 22.19 4.12
C TYR A 406 32.65 22.42 3.14
N LYS A 407 32.66 23.55 2.41
CA LYS A 407 33.78 23.89 1.53
C LYS A 407 35.07 24.09 2.32
N VAL A 408 34.99 24.78 3.46
CA VAL A 408 36.15 25.02 4.33
C VAL A 408 36.67 23.71 4.94
N SER A 409 35.79 22.85 5.47
CA SER A 409 36.18 21.57 6.04
C SER A 409 36.77 20.64 4.97
N SER A 410 36.18 20.59 3.78
CA SER A 410 36.70 19.83 2.64
C SER A 410 38.11 20.29 2.24
N LEU A 411 38.35 21.60 2.13
CA LEU A 411 39.68 22.14 1.82
C LEU A 411 40.71 21.78 2.90
N ILE A 412 40.35 21.89 4.18
CA ILE A 412 41.22 21.54 5.30
C ILE A 412 41.54 20.04 5.28
N ASN A 413 40.52 19.19 5.11
CA ASN A 413 40.66 17.74 5.09
C ASN A 413 41.49 17.25 3.89
N GLU A 414 41.41 17.90 2.73
CA GLU A 414 42.25 17.60 1.57
C GLU A 414 43.71 17.98 1.80
N ARG A 415 43.96 19.16 2.39
CA ARG A 415 45.33 19.67 2.62
C ARG A 415 46.04 18.97 3.76
N LEU A 416 45.34 18.69 4.85
CA LEU A 416 45.91 18.17 6.10
C LEU A 416 45.60 16.68 6.34
N GLY A 417 44.83 16.03 5.47
CA GLY A 417 44.37 14.65 5.68
C GLY A 417 45.50 13.64 5.93
N GLY A 418 46.65 13.79 5.25
CA GLY A 418 47.83 12.94 5.50
C GLY A 418 48.41 13.11 6.90
N GLN A 419 48.51 14.36 7.38
CA GLN A 419 49.01 14.69 8.72
C GLN A 419 48.02 14.26 9.81
N MET A 420 46.73 14.43 9.57
CA MET A 420 45.65 14.01 10.47
C MET A 420 45.66 12.48 10.66
N ASN A 421 45.89 11.73 9.59
CA ASN A 421 46.08 10.27 9.67
C ASN A 421 47.32 9.92 10.51
N MET A 422 48.45 10.55 10.25
CA MET A 422 49.68 10.32 11.03
C MET A 422 49.48 10.65 12.51
N LEU A 423 48.77 11.73 12.84
CA LEU A 423 48.45 12.11 14.22
C LEU A 423 47.57 11.05 14.90
N CYS A 424 46.49 10.61 14.26
CA CYS A 424 45.58 9.61 14.81
C CYS A 424 46.19 8.19 14.90
N LEU A 425 47.29 7.91 14.18
CA LEU A 425 48.02 6.64 14.30
C LEU A 425 48.97 6.60 15.51
N ARG A 426 49.39 7.76 16.03
CA ARG A 426 50.29 7.81 17.20
C ARG A 426 49.62 7.22 18.45
N SER A 427 50.39 6.49 19.24
CA SER A 427 49.96 5.94 20.55
C SER A 427 50.04 6.97 21.68
N ASP A 428 50.74 8.09 21.47
CA ASP A 428 50.97 9.12 22.48
C ASP A 428 49.70 9.91 22.83
N PHE A 429 49.74 10.68 23.92
CA PHE A 429 48.66 11.60 24.34
C PHE A 429 48.17 12.50 23.20
N LEU A 430 49.08 13.04 22.38
CA LEU A 430 48.73 13.85 21.20
C LEU A 430 47.92 13.06 20.15
N GLY A 431 48.18 11.76 20.01
CA GLY A 431 47.40 10.89 19.14
C GLY A 431 46.01 10.61 19.69
N GLN A 432 45.87 10.44 21.01
CA GLN A 432 44.56 10.32 21.66
C GLN A 432 43.74 11.62 21.54
N LEU A 433 44.37 12.78 21.75
CA LEU A 433 43.77 14.10 21.57
C LEU A 433 43.35 14.32 20.10
N GLY A 434 44.20 13.92 19.16
CA GLY A 434 43.86 13.91 17.73
C GLY A 434 42.63 13.04 17.43
N ARG A 435 42.55 11.82 18.00
CA ARG A 435 41.37 10.96 17.84
C ARG A 435 40.10 11.56 18.45
N TYR A 436 40.20 12.32 19.55
CA TYR A 436 39.03 12.95 20.16
C TYR A 436 38.37 14.00 19.26
N TYR A 437 39.16 14.85 18.60
CA TYR A 437 38.61 15.90 17.72
C TYR A 437 38.37 15.44 16.28
N LEU A 438 39.13 14.44 15.78
CA LEU A 438 39.11 14.05 14.37
C LEU A 438 38.36 12.75 14.09
N MET A 439 38.02 11.98 15.13
CA MET A 439 37.20 10.77 14.99
C MET A 439 35.86 10.96 15.68
N ASP A 440 34.81 10.56 15.00
CA ASP A 440 33.46 10.59 15.53
C ASP A 440 33.33 9.56 16.68
N PRO A 441 32.86 9.95 17.88
CA PRO A 441 32.68 9.03 19.01
C PRO A 441 31.74 7.86 18.70
N ASP A 442 30.88 7.97 17.69
CA ASP A 442 29.93 6.92 17.28
C ASP A 442 30.56 5.74 16.52
N TYR A 443 31.89 5.76 16.28
CA TYR A 443 32.64 4.69 15.62
C TYR A 443 32.42 3.29 16.22
N PHE A 444 32.24 3.19 17.54
CA PHE A 444 32.09 1.90 18.23
C PHE A 444 30.63 1.46 18.43
N ARG A 445 29.65 2.23 17.94
CA ARG A 445 28.25 1.87 18.15
C ARG A 445 27.88 0.71 17.20
N PRO A 446 27.51 -0.48 17.70
CA PRO A 446 27.14 -1.59 16.83
C PRO A 446 25.93 -1.18 15.97
N LYS A 447 25.99 -1.46 14.67
CA LYS A 447 24.93 -1.12 13.70
C LYS A 447 23.63 -1.77 14.16
N ARG A 448 22.60 -0.96 14.42
CA ARG A 448 21.28 -1.42 14.88
C ARG A 448 20.27 -1.67 13.76
N SER A 449 20.65 -1.45 12.50
CA SER A 449 19.78 -1.62 11.33
C SER A 449 20.27 -2.75 10.42
N PRO A 450 19.37 -3.39 9.65
CA PRO A 450 19.74 -4.38 8.66
C PRO A 450 20.62 -3.78 7.57
N MET A 451 21.66 -4.51 7.17
CA MET A 451 22.63 -4.03 6.19
C MET A 451 22.08 -4.26 4.77
N SER A 452 22.08 -3.24 3.91
CA SER A 452 21.89 -3.45 2.48
C SER A 452 23.12 -4.16 1.90
N ARG A 453 22.91 -5.15 1.01
CA ARG A 453 23.95 -5.99 0.37
C ARG A 453 25.07 -5.20 -0.33
N HIS A 454 24.92 -3.89 -0.52
CA HIS A 454 25.83 -3.03 -1.30
C HIS A 454 26.61 -1.99 -0.49
N THR A 455 26.77 -2.17 0.81
CA THR A 455 27.57 -1.22 1.59
C THR A 455 29.03 -1.67 1.65
N PRO A 456 29.95 -1.00 0.93
CA PRO A 456 31.37 -1.32 1.06
C PRO A 456 31.80 -1.11 2.51
N LYS A 457 32.78 -1.89 2.98
CA LYS A 457 33.51 -1.61 4.21
C LYS A 457 34.05 -0.18 4.09
N GLN A 458 33.38 0.72 4.78
CA GLN A 458 33.61 2.15 4.60
C GLN A 458 34.79 2.48 5.52
N ASN A 459 35.94 2.72 4.90
CA ASN A 459 37.19 3.04 5.58
C ASN A 459 37.10 4.48 6.06
N TRP A 460 36.50 4.72 7.23
CA TRP A 460 36.41 6.08 7.78
C TRP A 460 37.79 6.60 8.14
N ARG A 461 38.15 7.73 7.51
CA ARG A 461 39.39 8.47 7.73
C ARG A 461 39.18 9.55 8.79
N PRO A 462 40.18 9.88 9.62
CA PRO A 462 40.14 11.02 10.53
C PRO A 462 39.91 12.31 9.74
N ARG A 463 38.99 13.13 10.21
CA ARG A 463 38.49 14.30 9.48
C ARG A 463 37.93 15.34 10.44
N LEU A 464 38.03 16.59 10.05
CA LEU A 464 37.46 17.72 10.77
C LEU A 464 36.11 18.08 10.15
N SER A 465 35.05 18.15 10.96
CA SER A 465 33.74 18.64 10.51
C SER A 465 33.42 19.98 11.17
N LEU A 466 33.21 21.02 10.36
CA LEU A 466 32.83 22.36 10.83
C LEU A 466 31.32 22.59 10.78
N ARG A 467 30.55 21.61 10.31
CA ARG A 467 29.10 21.69 10.14
C ARG A 467 28.37 22.09 11.43
N PHE A 468 28.87 21.68 12.60
CA PHE A 468 28.24 21.99 13.87
C PHE A 468 28.14 23.50 14.12
N LEU A 469 29.06 24.33 13.59
CA LEU A 469 28.99 25.80 13.73
C LEU A 469 27.78 26.41 13.01
N ALA A 470 27.20 25.71 12.04
CA ALA A 470 26.06 26.19 11.26
C ALA A 470 24.69 25.98 11.95
N SER A 471 24.66 25.37 13.14
CA SER A 471 23.42 25.17 13.90
C SER A 471 22.94 26.46 14.54
N TYR A 472 21.63 26.76 14.51
CA TYR A 472 21.09 27.95 15.18
C TYR A 472 21.35 27.93 16.69
N ARG A 473 21.38 26.74 17.31
CA ARG A 473 21.71 26.58 18.73
C ARG A 473 23.14 27.03 19.02
N THR A 474 24.11 26.63 18.20
CA THR A 474 25.52 27.01 18.38
C THR A 474 25.73 28.47 18.07
N LEU A 475 25.08 29.00 17.03
CA LEU A 475 25.12 30.42 16.69
C LEU A 475 24.57 31.29 17.83
N LEU A 476 23.43 30.88 18.42
CA LEU A 476 22.84 31.57 19.57
C LEU A 476 23.75 31.50 20.80
N LEU A 477 24.33 30.33 21.09
CA LEU A 477 25.26 30.17 22.20
C LEU A 477 26.51 31.04 22.02
N LEU A 478 27.09 31.03 20.81
CA LEU A 478 28.24 31.89 20.48
C LEU A 478 27.88 33.36 20.65
N LEU A 479 26.71 33.79 20.14
CA LEU A 479 26.22 35.15 20.30
C LEU A 479 26.14 35.55 21.78
N LEU A 480 25.55 34.69 22.63
CA LEU A 480 25.42 34.95 24.05
C LEU A 480 26.79 35.03 24.75
N LEU A 481 27.75 34.18 24.38
CA LEU A 481 29.11 34.23 24.90
C LEU A 481 29.86 35.51 24.47
N TYR A 482 29.66 35.99 23.24
CA TYR A 482 30.22 37.28 22.80
C TYR A 482 29.60 38.46 23.53
N VAL A 483 28.28 38.44 23.77
CA VAL A 483 27.60 39.47 24.57
C VAL A 483 28.15 39.48 26.00
N LEU A 484 28.33 38.31 26.61
CA LEU A 484 28.93 38.21 27.95
C LEU A 484 30.38 38.74 27.98
N GLY A 485 31.18 38.40 26.97
CA GLY A 485 32.54 38.94 26.84
C GLY A 485 32.53 40.47 26.72
N ALA A 486 31.63 41.03 25.92
CA ALA A 486 31.48 42.47 25.78
C ALA A 486 31.06 43.15 27.09
N LEU A 487 30.20 42.52 27.90
CA LEU A 487 29.83 43.01 29.24
C LEU A 487 31.04 43.09 30.19
N VAL A 488 32.02 42.21 30.01
CA VAL A 488 33.29 42.18 30.78
C VAL A 488 34.37 43.05 30.11
N SER A 489 34.02 43.85 29.09
CA SER A 489 34.94 44.68 28.29
C SER A 489 36.01 43.88 27.51
N LEU A 490 35.76 42.60 27.24
CA LEU A 490 36.58 41.79 26.34
C LEU A 490 36.20 42.08 24.89
N GLY A 491 37.17 42.51 24.09
CA GLY A 491 36.99 42.65 22.64
C GLY A 491 36.68 41.30 21.97
N PRO A 492 36.06 41.30 20.78
CA PRO A 492 35.66 40.07 20.08
C PRO A 492 36.84 39.14 19.81
N LEU A 493 38.02 39.70 19.50
CA LEU A 493 39.23 38.91 19.28
C LEU A 493 39.69 38.20 20.58
N SER A 494 39.69 38.90 21.70
CA SER A 494 40.04 38.31 23.01
C SER A 494 39.06 37.21 23.40
N SER A 495 37.76 37.43 23.14
CA SER A 495 36.70 36.44 23.38
C SER A 495 36.88 35.20 22.49
N THR A 496 37.22 35.35 21.20
CA THR A 496 37.51 34.19 20.31
C THR A 496 38.68 33.35 20.83
N VAL A 497 39.77 34.01 21.25
CA VAL A 497 40.96 33.32 21.78
C VAL A 497 40.61 32.56 23.06
N LEU A 498 39.84 33.18 23.96
CA LEU A 498 39.39 32.53 25.20
C LEU A 498 38.52 31.29 24.90
N LEU A 499 37.61 31.38 23.94
CA LEU A 499 36.76 30.25 23.53
C LEU A 499 37.58 29.11 22.92
N LEU A 500 38.56 29.41 22.08
CA LEU A 500 39.45 28.39 21.50
C LEU A 500 40.31 27.73 22.57
N MET A 501 40.85 28.50 23.51
CA MET A 501 41.61 27.97 24.65
C MET A 501 40.73 27.10 25.55
N GLY A 502 39.51 27.52 25.84
CA GLY A 502 38.54 26.73 26.59
C GLY A 502 38.18 25.42 25.88
N ALA A 503 37.96 25.46 24.56
CA ALA A 503 37.67 24.27 23.76
C ALA A 503 38.85 23.28 23.76
N LEU A 504 40.09 23.78 23.68
CA LEU A 504 41.32 22.97 23.73
C LEU A 504 41.54 22.36 25.12
N LEU A 505 41.37 23.14 26.19
CA LEU A 505 41.44 22.65 27.57
C LEU A 505 40.38 21.58 27.85
N TYR A 506 39.17 21.75 27.32
CA TYR A 506 38.09 20.77 27.46
C TYR A 506 38.47 19.42 26.82
N GLY A 507 39.04 19.40 25.62
CA GLY A 507 39.48 18.14 25.00
C GLY A 507 40.68 17.50 25.70
N ILE A 508 41.60 18.30 26.26
CA ILE A 508 42.69 17.79 27.10
C ILE A 508 42.12 17.11 28.36
N LEU A 509 41.14 17.73 28.99
CA LEU A 509 40.54 17.18 30.21
C LEU A 509 39.79 15.87 29.93
N GLU A 510 38.97 15.82 28.88
CA GLU A 510 38.25 14.61 28.45
C GLU A 510 39.20 13.46 28.08
N THR A 511 40.29 13.75 27.39
CA THR A 511 41.28 12.73 27.02
C THR A 511 42.01 12.16 28.25
N LEU A 512 42.36 13.01 29.23
CA LEU A 512 42.96 12.56 30.50
C LEU A 512 42.00 11.70 31.34
N PHE A 513 40.71 12.06 31.39
CA PHE A 513 39.71 11.27 32.13
C PHE A 513 39.39 9.94 31.45
N ARG A 514 39.40 9.89 30.12
CA ARG A 514 39.16 8.66 29.34
C ARG A 514 40.21 7.58 29.57
N ASP A 515 41.45 7.97 29.84
CA ASP A 515 42.56 7.05 30.16
C ASP A 515 42.48 6.51 31.60
N ARG A 516 41.99 7.33 32.55
CA ARG A 516 41.75 6.91 33.94
C ARG A 516 40.61 5.90 34.05
N LEU A 517 39.58 5.99 33.20
CA LEU A 517 38.43 5.07 33.21
C LEU A 517 38.70 3.70 32.56
N LYS A 518 39.80 3.55 31.80
CA LYS A 518 40.20 2.26 31.20
C LYS A 518 41.15 1.44 32.07
N THR A 519 41.66 2.03 33.16
CA THR A 519 42.65 1.42 34.08
C THR A 519 42.03 0.99 35.41
N GLN A 520 40.71 1.10 35.55
CA GLN A 520 39.88 0.38 36.53
C GLN A 520 39.01 -0.64 35.78
#